data_AF-A0A284VMQ9-F1
#
_entry.id   AF-A0A284VMQ9-F1
#
_cell.length_a   1.000
_cell.length_b   1.000
_cell.length_c   1.000
_cell.angle_alpha   90.00
_cell.angle_beta   90.00
_cell.angle_gamma   90.00
#
_symmetry.space_group_name_H-M   'P 1'
#
loop_
_entity.id
_entity.type
_entity.pdbx_description
1 polymer ?
#
loop_
_entity_poly.entity_id
_entity_poly.type
_entity_poly.pdbx_seq_one_letter_code
_entity_poly.pdbx_strand_id
1 'polypeptide(L)'
;MAKGYYSIGDIVRFKIGSDEIQLGEIRFIEKNHNETVLYINSFSGWAYKVSEKKIVAGPERTGLIQKLSKSYLTGDVGPYREGTLVSSPS
;
A
#
# COMPACT_ATOMS: atom_id res chain seq x y z
N MET A 1 -15.12 10.01 16.51
CA MET A 1 -14.47 10.12 15.18
C MET A 1 -14.00 8.73 14.78
N ALA A 2 -14.63 8.10 13.79
CA ALA A 2 -14.25 6.75 13.36
C ALA A 2 -12.86 6.78 12.72
N LYS A 3 -11.94 6.03 13.29
CA LYS A 3 -10.57 5.85 12.78
C LYS A 3 -10.68 5.21 11.40
N GLY A 4 -10.46 5.98 10.33
CA GLY A 4 -10.46 5.45 8.97
C GLY A 4 -9.31 4.46 8.81
N TYR A 5 -9.63 3.17 8.68
CA TYR A 5 -8.62 2.11 8.58
C TYR A 5 -7.89 2.10 7.22
N TYR A 6 -8.46 2.76 6.22
CA TYR A 6 -7.99 2.78 4.83
C TYR A 6 -7.60 4.19 4.37
N SER A 7 -6.57 4.25 3.53
CA SER A 7 -6.05 5.43 2.85
C SER A 7 -5.95 5.19 1.34
N ILE A 8 -5.95 6.26 0.54
CA ILE A 8 -5.63 6.15 -0.89
C ILE A 8 -4.16 5.68 -1.03
N GLY A 9 -3.91 4.74 -1.94
CA GLY A 9 -2.61 4.09 -2.14
C GLY A 9 -2.41 2.81 -1.32
N ASP A 10 -3.33 2.50 -0.40
CA ASP A 10 -3.31 1.23 0.32
C ASP A 10 -3.56 0.06 -0.63
N ILE A 11 -2.75 -1.00 -0.49
CA ILE A 11 -2.96 -2.26 -1.21
C ILE A 11 -3.76 -3.21 -0.32
N VAL A 12 -4.89 -3.70 -0.80
CA VAL A 12 -5.83 -4.53 -0.04
C VAL A 12 -6.21 -5.80 -0.79
N ARG A 13 -6.55 -6.85 -0.04
CA ARG A 13 -7.19 -8.06 -0.60
C ARG A 13 -8.70 -7.98 -0.39
N PHE A 14 -9.47 -8.26 -1.43
CA PHE A 14 -10.92 -8.10 -1.40
C PHE A 14 -11.64 -9.18 -2.21
N LYS A 15 -12.88 -9.48 -1.81
CA LYS A 15 -13.73 -10.46 -2.49
C LYS A 15 -14.48 -9.86 -3.67
N ILE A 16 -14.53 -10.60 -4.76
CA ILE A 16 -15.40 -10.38 -5.91
C ILE A 16 -16.26 -11.63 -6.07
N GLY A 17 -17.58 -11.50 -5.97
CA GLY A 17 -18.45 -12.67 -5.88
C GLY A 17 -18.23 -13.51 -4.62
N SER A 18 -18.52 -14.81 -4.70
CA SER A 18 -18.53 -15.72 -3.54
C SER A 18 -17.13 -16.21 -3.13
N ASP A 19 -16.27 -16.54 -4.10
CA ASP A 19 -15.02 -17.28 -3.86
C ASP A 19 -13.77 -16.64 -4.47
N GLU A 20 -13.90 -15.58 -5.25
CA GLU A 20 -12.76 -14.92 -5.88
C GLU A 20 -12.18 -13.83 -4.97
N ILE A 21 -10.88 -13.90 -4.69
CA ILE A 21 -10.14 -12.87 -3.96
C ILE A 21 -9.17 -12.21 -4.92
N GLN A 22 -9.23 -10.88 -5.01
CA GLN A 22 -8.30 -10.09 -5.79
C GLN A 22 -7.48 -9.15 -4.91
N LEU A 23 -6.36 -8.69 -5.48
CA LEU A 23 -5.45 -7.71 -4.88
C LEU A 23 -5.51 -6.43 -5.70
N GLY A 24 -5.57 -5.28 -5.03
CA GLY A 24 -5.60 -3.99 -5.72
C GLY A 24 -5.30 -2.81 -4.81
N GLU A 25 -5.12 -1.66 -5.45
CA GLU A 25 -4.79 -0.40 -4.81
C GLU A 25 -6.03 0.49 -4.67
N ILE A 26 -6.25 1.05 -3.49
CA ILE A 26 -7.33 2.00 -3.24
C ILE A 26 -7.03 3.32 -3.95
N ARG A 27 -7.90 3.71 -4.89
CA ARG A 27 -7.77 4.97 -5.65
C ARG A 27 -8.69 6.07 -5.12
N PHE A 28 -9.83 5.72 -4.55
CA PHE A 28 -10.76 6.67 -3.96
C PHE A 28 -11.54 6.05 -2.79
N ILE A 29 -11.93 6.88 -1.83
CA ILE A 29 -12.66 6.47 -0.63
C ILE A 29 -13.88 7.36 -0.49
N GLU A 30 -15.06 6.75 -0.52
CA GLU A 30 -16.33 7.41 -0.25
C GLU A 30 -16.80 7.00 1.15
N LYS A 31 -17.04 7.99 2.01
CA LYS A 31 -17.50 7.78 3.39
C LYS A 31 -18.91 8.30 3.54
N ASN A 32 -19.86 7.39 3.73
CA ASN A 32 -21.24 7.72 4.08
C ASN A 32 -21.47 7.40 5.56
N HIS A 33 -22.58 7.90 6.13
CA HIS A 33 -22.90 7.68 7.55
C HIS A 33 -23.02 6.19 7.94
N ASN A 34 -23.32 5.32 6.97
CA ASN A 34 -23.62 3.90 7.20
C ASN A 34 -22.56 2.94 6.63
N GLU A 35 -21.74 3.39 5.65
CA GLU A 35 -20.72 2.53 5.05
C GLU A 35 -19.55 3.34 4.47
N THR A 36 -18.38 2.69 4.46
CA THR A 36 -17.24 3.11 3.65
C THR A 36 -17.22 2.29 2.37
N VAL A 37 -17.15 2.96 1.23
CA VAL A 37 -16.95 2.35 -0.06
C VAL A 37 -15.56 2.71 -0.60
N LEU A 38 -14.84 1.69 -1.05
CA LEU A 38 -13.50 1.77 -1.58
C LEU A 38 -13.56 1.54 -3.09
N TYR A 39 -12.97 2.45 -3.85
CA TYR A 39 -12.79 2.30 -5.28
C TYR A 39 -11.36 1.81 -5.50
N ILE A 40 -11.24 0.60 -6.03
CA ILE A 40 -9.99 -0.17 -6.06
C ILE A 40 -9.67 -0.51 -7.51
N ASN A 41 -8.45 -0.19 -7.94
CA ASN A 41 -7.93 -0.73 -9.19
C ASN A 41 -7.26 -2.07 -8.86
N SER A 42 -7.85 -3.15 -9.36
CA SER A 42 -7.27 -4.48 -9.26
C SER A 42 -6.03 -4.59 -10.14
N PHE A 43 -5.05 -5.37 -9.67
CA PHE A 43 -3.90 -5.73 -10.48
C PHE A 43 -4.24 -6.71 -11.62
N SER A 44 -5.50 -7.19 -11.68
CA SER A 44 -6.04 -7.87 -12.86
C SER A 44 -6.37 -6.92 -14.03
N GLY A 45 -6.24 -5.60 -13.84
CA GLY A 45 -6.55 -4.59 -14.85
C GLY A 45 -7.98 -4.02 -14.81
N TRP A 46 -8.81 -4.45 -13.86
CA TRP A 46 -10.19 -3.99 -13.71
C TRP A 46 -10.34 -3.04 -12.52
N ALA A 47 -11.27 -2.09 -12.61
CA ALA A 47 -11.63 -1.19 -11.51
C ALA A 47 -12.92 -1.65 -10.82
N TYR A 48 -12.93 -1.62 -9.49
CA TYR A 48 -14.04 -2.14 -8.67
C TYR A 48 -14.50 -1.13 -7.63
N LYS A 49 -15.83 -1.10 -7.39
CA LYS A 49 -16.47 -0.43 -6.26
C LYS A 49 -16.77 -1.47 -5.18
N VAL A 50 -16.13 -1.36 -4.02
CA VAL A 50 -16.09 -2.42 -3.00
C VAL A 50 -16.43 -1.85 -1.63
N SER A 51 -17.43 -2.41 -0.95
CA SER A 51 -17.72 -2.07 0.44
C SER A 51 -16.59 -2.54 1.36
N GLU A 52 -16.24 -1.78 2.41
CA GLU A 52 -15.20 -2.19 3.38
C GLU A 52 -15.42 -3.59 3.95
N LYS A 53 -16.67 -4.05 4.03
CA LYS A 53 -17.07 -5.38 4.53
C LYS A 53 -16.56 -6.53 3.65
N LYS A 54 -16.19 -6.25 2.40
CA LYS A 54 -15.64 -7.22 1.45
C LYS A 54 -14.11 -7.26 1.44
N ILE A 55 -13.45 -6.39 2.22
CA ILE A 55 -12.01 -6.47 2.42
C ILE A 55 -11.71 -7.65 3.34
N VAL A 56 -10.88 -8.58 2.87
CA VAL A 56 -10.49 -9.78 3.61
C VAL A 56 -9.14 -9.64 4.30
N ALA A 57 -8.29 -8.74 3.81
CA ALA A 57 -7.07 -8.33 4.49
C ALA A 57 -6.89 -6.83 4.30
N GLY A 58 -6.75 -6.13 5.44
CA GLY A 58 -6.48 -4.70 5.48
C GLY A 58 -5.13 -4.36 4.85
N PRO A 59 -4.83 -3.05 4.72
CA PRO A 59 -3.59 -2.62 4.09
C PRO A 59 -2.40 -3.27 4.77
N GLU A 60 -1.55 -3.91 3.99
CA GLU A 60 -0.15 -4.09 4.39
C GLU A 60 0.40 -2.67 4.52
N ARG A 61 0.23 -2.09 5.72
CA ARG A 61 0.96 -0.92 6.15
C ARG A 61 2.40 -1.36 6.18
N THR A 62 3.08 -1.24 5.05
CA THR A 62 4.33 -0.50 4.89
C THR A 62 5.12 -0.31 6.19
N GLY A 63 5.36 -1.38 6.93
CA GLY A 63 6.38 -1.44 7.97
C GLY A 63 7.74 -1.11 7.35
N LEU A 64 7.87 -1.32 6.04
CA LEU A 64 8.99 -0.89 5.23
C LEU A 64 9.05 0.63 5.04
N ILE A 65 7.97 1.35 4.72
CA ILE A 65 8.05 2.80 4.51
C ILE A 65 8.19 3.55 5.84
N GLN A 66 7.64 3.06 6.95
CA GLN A 66 7.97 3.62 8.27
C GLN A 66 9.40 3.28 8.72
N LYS A 67 9.91 2.07 8.43
CA LYS A 67 11.29 1.70 8.74
C LYS A 67 12.29 2.50 7.89
N LEU A 68 11.98 2.71 6.60
CA LEU A 68 12.78 3.49 5.67
C LEU A 68 12.70 4.99 5.94
N SER A 69 11.53 5.54 6.28
CA SER A 69 11.41 6.95 6.66
C SER A 69 12.12 7.24 7.98
N LYS A 70 12.04 6.32 8.96
CA LYS A 70 12.76 6.45 10.22
C LYS A 70 14.28 6.33 10.01
N SER A 71 14.77 5.42 9.16
CA SER A 71 16.21 5.34 8.86
C SER A 71 16.74 6.59 8.13
N TYR A 72 15.95 7.18 7.23
CA TYR A 72 16.32 8.42 6.54
C TYR A 72 16.29 9.65 7.45
N LEU A 73 15.34 9.73 8.39
CA LEU A 73 15.20 10.86 9.31
C LEU A 73 16.15 10.79 10.52
N THR A 74 16.62 9.60 10.88
CA THR A 74 17.55 9.42 12.03
C THR A 74 19.02 9.55 11.61
N GLY A 75 19.32 9.66 10.31
CA GLY A 75 20.68 9.90 9.83
C GLY A 75 21.65 8.74 10.04
N ASP A 76 21.18 7.53 10.37
CA ASP A 76 21.99 6.31 10.54
C ASP A 76 22.47 5.71 9.20
N VAL A 77 22.69 6.55 8.19
CA VAL A 77 23.46 6.18 7.01
C VAL A 77 24.92 6.32 7.44
N GLY A 78 25.48 5.23 7.95
CA GLY A 78 26.92 5.13 8.22
C GLY A 78 27.73 5.60 7.00
N PRO A 79 28.92 6.19 7.20
CA PRO A 79 29.65 6.86 6.13
C PRO A 79 29.89 5.88 4.98
N TYR A 80 29.52 6.29 3.77
CA TYR A 80 29.95 5.64 2.55
C TYR A 80 31.48 5.54 2.58
N ARG A 81 31.99 4.32 2.75
CA ARG A 81 33.41 4.04 2.56
C ARG A 81 33.69 4.09 1.07
N GLU A 82 34.23 5.21 0.62
CA GLU A 82 34.88 5.33 -0.68
C GLU A 82 36.05 4.33 -0.71
N GLY A 83 35.96 3.31 -1.55
CA GLY A 83 36.94 2.23 -1.53
C GLY A 83 36.60 1.05 -2.43
N THR A 84 36.31 1.28 -3.71
CA THR A 84 36.59 0.28 -4.74
C THR A 84 36.91 1.01 -6.05
N LEU A 85 38.21 1.09 -6.37
CA LEU A 85 38.69 1.43 -7.71
C LEU A 85 38.13 0.40 -8.69
N VAL A 86 37.20 0.82 -9.55
CA VAL A 86 36.81 0.06 -10.73
C VAL A 86 37.61 0.61 -11.91
N SER A 87 38.55 -0.20 -12.38
CA SER A 87 39.36 0.09 -13.56
C SER A 87 38.48 0.21 -14.80
N SER A 88 38.60 1.31 -15.53
CA SER A 88 37.93 1.50 -16.82
C SER A 88 38.46 0.50 -17.87
N PRO A 89 37.61 -0.14 -18.68
CA PRO A 89 38.06 -0.93 -19.82
C PRO A 89 38.51 -0.03 -20.98
N SER A 90 39.45 -0.57 -21.76
CA SER A 90 40.26 0.05 -22.82
C SER A 90 39.48 0.49 -24.06
#